data_AF-X1GU15-F1
#
_entry.id   AF-X1GU15-F1
#
_cell.length_a   1.000
_cell.length_b   1.000
_cell.length_c   1.000
_cell.angle_alpha   90.00
_cell.angle_beta   90.00
_cell.angle_gamma   90.00
#
_symmetry.space_group_name_H-M   'P 1'
#
loop_
_entity.id
_entity.type
_entity.pdbx_description
1 polymer ?
#
loop_
_entity_poly.entity_id
_entity_poly.type
_entity_poly.pdbx_seq_one_letter_code
_entity_poly.pdbx_strand_id
1 'polypeptide(L)'
;EREFVEEISQKIEQADVVLSMACGVGVQTMAEIYPDKLIFPVLNTISMAFPDEPGHFKEMCIGCGNCVLHEYGGICPITRCSKSMLNGPCGGSRDGKCEVNPDIECTWQLIIDRLKKQNRLDVLMNIKPAKD
;
A
#
# COMPACT_ATOMS: atom_id res chain seq x y z
N GLU A 1 11.74 -5.09 -9.61
CA GLU A 1 11.39 -4.23 -8.44
C GLU A 1 11.99 -4.75 -7.14
N ARG A 2 11.68 -5.98 -6.72
CA ARG A 2 12.17 -6.56 -5.46
C ARG A 2 13.70 -6.64 -5.36
N GLU A 3 14.37 -7.03 -6.45
CA GLU A 3 15.84 -7.09 -6.54
C GLU A 3 16.53 -5.75 -6.17
N PHE A 4 15.99 -4.62 -6.65
CA PHE A 4 16.52 -3.29 -6.37
C PHE A 4 16.29 -2.86 -4.92
N VAL A 5 15.20 -3.34 -4.29
CA VAL A 5 14.93 -3.08 -2.88
C VAL A 5 15.88 -3.89 -1.99
N GLU A 6 16.21 -5.12 -2.38
CA GLU A 6 17.11 -6.00 -1.62
C GLU A 6 18.55 -5.44 -1.56
N GLU A 7 19.02 -4.76 -2.60
CA GLU A 7 20.34 -4.08 -2.62
C GLU A 7 20.49 -3.01 -1.53
N ILE A 8 19.39 -2.44 -1.06
CA ILE A 8 19.38 -1.40 -0.03
C ILE A 8 18.88 -1.88 1.35
N SER A 9 18.74 -3.20 1.56
CA SER A 9 18.16 -3.78 2.79
C SER A 9 18.81 -3.28 4.06
N GLN A 10 20.15 -3.28 4.11
CA GLN A 10 20.90 -2.84 5.29
C GLN A 10 20.59 -1.37 5.66
N LYS A 11 20.39 -0.50 4.65
CA LYS A 11 20.05 0.91 4.88
C LYS A 11 18.63 1.06 5.43
N ILE A 12 17.69 0.26 4.92
CA ILE A 12 16.30 0.24 5.38
C ILE A 12 16.21 -0.27 6.82
N GLU A 13 16.95 -1.33 7.15
CA GLU A 13 16.98 -1.92 8.48
C GLU A 13 17.53 -0.95 9.54
N GLN A 14 18.52 -0.13 9.19
CA GLN A 14 19.11 0.87 10.08
C GLN A 14 18.26 2.15 10.20
N ALA A 15 17.34 2.39 9.27
CA ALA A 15 16.51 3.59 9.28
C ALA A 15 15.29 3.43 10.19
N ASP A 16 14.96 4.49 10.94
CA ASP A 16 13.69 4.59 11.67
C ASP A 16 12.52 4.87 10.71
N VAL A 17 12.78 5.66 9.66
CA VAL A 17 11.81 6.07 8.64
C VAL A 17 12.46 6.08 7.26
N VAL A 18 11.75 5.56 6.25
CA VAL A 18 12.16 5.60 4.84
C VAL A 18 11.24 6.53 4.06
N LEU A 19 11.83 7.57 3.46
CA LEU A 19 11.15 8.46 2.53
C LEU A 19 11.46 8.02 1.11
N SER A 20 10.44 7.58 0.36
CA SER A 20 10.61 7.01 -0.96
C SER A 20 10.06 7.93 -2.04
N MET A 21 10.94 8.34 -2.96
CA MET A 21 10.62 9.02 -4.22
C MET A 21 10.33 8.01 -5.34
N ALA A 22 10.05 6.75 -5.04
CA ALA A 22 9.61 5.79 -6.03
C ALA A 22 8.14 6.06 -6.43
N CYS A 23 7.71 5.45 -7.53
CA CYS A 23 6.29 5.43 -7.87
C CYS A 23 5.49 4.62 -6.82
N GLY A 24 4.16 4.73 -6.87
CA GLY A 24 3.26 4.06 -5.93
C GLY A 24 3.40 2.53 -5.92
N VAL A 25 3.92 1.92 -6.99
CA VAL A 25 4.28 0.50 -7.01
C VAL A 25 5.50 0.26 -6.12
N GLY A 26 6.61 0.96 -6.35
CA GLY A 26 7.84 0.83 -5.56
C GLY A 26 7.65 1.07 -4.07
N VAL A 27 6.85 2.07 -3.67
CA VAL A 27 6.54 2.31 -2.25
C VAL A 27 5.80 1.12 -1.63
N GLN A 28 4.84 0.52 -2.36
CA GLN A 28 4.12 -0.66 -1.88
C GLN A 28 4.99 -1.91 -1.88
N THR A 29 5.88 -2.07 -2.87
CA THR A 29 6.88 -3.15 -2.90
C THR A 29 7.75 -3.09 -1.66
N MET A 30 8.33 -1.93 -1.33
CA MET A 30 9.15 -1.75 -0.13
C MET A 30 8.34 -2.04 1.15
N ALA A 31 7.09 -1.55 1.25
CA ALA A 31 6.25 -1.75 2.42
C ALA A 31 5.77 -3.21 2.59
N GLU A 32 5.75 -3.99 1.51
CA GLU A 32 5.47 -5.42 1.55
C GLU A 32 6.68 -6.22 2.06
N ILE A 33 7.90 -5.84 1.64
CA ILE A 33 9.15 -6.49 2.06
C ILE A 33 9.49 -6.14 3.52
N TYR A 34 9.26 -4.90 3.95
CA TYR A 34 9.55 -4.43 5.31
C TYR A 34 8.28 -3.93 6.02
N PRO A 35 7.36 -4.84 6.41
CA PRO A 35 6.06 -4.47 6.96
C PRO A 35 6.14 -3.69 8.29
N ASP A 36 7.23 -3.88 9.03
CA ASP A 36 7.45 -3.24 10.34
C ASP A 36 8.14 -1.86 10.22
N LYS A 37 8.60 -1.47 9.02
CA LYS A 37 9.24 -0.18 8.77
C LYS A 37 8.24 0.89 8.35
N LEU A 38 8.51 2.13 8.73
CA LEU A 38 7.72 3.30 8.32
C LEU A 38 8.20 3.78 6.95
N ILE A 39 7.46 3.40 5.91
CA ILE A 39 7.79 3.75 4.53
C ILE A 39 6.75 4.76 4.02
N PHE A 40 7.21 5.98 3.74
CA PHE A 40 6.35 7.06 3.29
C PHE A 40 6.65 7.48 1.85
N PRO A 41 5.62 7.60 1.00
CA PRO A 41 5.77 8.26 -0.29
C PRO A 41 6.10 9.73 -0.10
N VAL A 42 6.97 10.27 -0.94
CA VAL A 42 7.23 11.72 -1.03
C VAL A 42 6.95 12.28 -2.43
N LEU A 43 6.22 11.53 -3.26
CA LEU A 43 5.70 12.00 -4.54
C LEU A 43 4.32 11.42 -4.88
N ASN A 44 3.67 12.06 -5.85
CA ASN A 44 2.43 11.60 -6.46
C ASN A 44 2.73 10.94 -7.80
N THR A 45 2.38 9.67 -7.95
CA THR A 45 2.49 8.98 -9.24
C THR A 45 1.33 9.39 -10.14
N ILE A 46 1.63 10.05 -11.26
CA ILE A 46 0.67 10.50 -12.28
C ILE A 46 0.80 9.74 -13.61
N SER A 47 1.89 8.98 -13.79
CA SER A 47 2.14 8.16 -14.97
C SER A 47 3.04 7.00 -14.58
N MET A 48 2.75 5.82 -15.12
CA MET A 48 3.56 4.61 -14.97
C MET A 48 4.05 4.24 -16.38
N ALA A 49 5.30 4.59 -16.68
CA ALA A 49 5.92 4.27 -17.96
C ALA A 49 6.42 2.80 -17.98
N PHE A 50 6.68 2.32 -19.19
CA PHE A 50 6.57 0.92 -19.59
C PHE A 50 7.73 0.00 -19.15
N PRO A 51 7.43 -1.22 -18.67
CA PRO A 51 8.40 -2.32 -18.59
C PRO A 51 8.41 -3.10 -19.91
N ASP A 52 9.58 -3.19 -20.58
CA ASP A 52 9.68 -3.87 -21.88
C ASP A 52 9.49 -5.39 -21.75
N GLU A 53 9.85 -6.03 -20.61
CA GLU A 53 9.45 -7.39 -20.19
C GLU A 53 9.62 -7.55 -18.66
N PRO A 54 8.63 -7.97 -17.81
CA PRO A 54 8.51 -9.37 -17.33
C PRO A 54 7.09 -9.91 -16.95
N GLY A 55 6.92 -11.25 -16.89
CA GLY A 55 5.66 -12.01 -17.10
C GLY A 55 4.65 -12.28 -15.96
N HIS A 56 4.63 -11.51 -14.88
CA HIS A 56 3.48 -11.52 -13.95
C HIS A 56 3.40 -10.20 -13.18
N PHE A 57 2.32 -9.46 -13.41
CA PHE A 57 2.10 -8.17 -12.78
C PHE A 57 0.87 -8.21 -11.89
N LYS A 58 1.00 -7.60 -10.71
CA LYS A 58 -0.13 -7.29 -9.85
C LYS A 58 -0.43 -5.80 -9.99
N GLU A 59 -1.70 -5.46 -10.14
CA GLU A 59 -2.11 -4.06 -10.12
C GLU A 59 -1.96 -3.51 -8.69
N MET A 60 -1.04 -2.57 -8.52
CA MET A 60 -0.70 -2.01 -7.20
C MET A 60 -1.02 -0.51 -7.13
N CYS A 61 -0.86 0.24 -8.23
CA CYS A 61 -1.16 1.67 -8.30
C CYS A 61 -1.90 1.97 -9.60
N ILE A 62 -2.84 2.92 -9.58
CA ILE A 62 -3.54 3.42 -10.78
C ILE A 62 -3.01 4.76 -11.29
N GLY A 63 -1.96 5.31 -10.65
CA GLY A 63 -1.38 6.59 -11.06
C GLY A 63 -2.32 7.80 -10.90
N CYS A 64 -3.14 7.84 -9.83
CA CYS A 64 -4.18 8.88 -9.66
C CYS A 64 -3.67 10.28 -9.31
N GLY A 65 -2.37 10.48 -9.08
CA GLY A 65 -1.81 11.78 -8.70
C GLY A 65 -2.10 12.24 -7.28
N ASN A 66 -2.79 11.44 -6.45
CA ASN A 66 -3.14 11.76 -5.06
C ASN A 66 -2.75 10.59 -4.15
N CYS A 67 -1.46 10.51 -3.79
CA CYS A 67 -0.91 9.37 -3.07
C CYS A 67 -1.31 9.38 -1.60
N VAL A 68 -2.03 8.33 -1.18
CA VAL A 68 -2.52 8.18 0.20
C VAL A 68 -1.78 7.10 1.00
N LEU A 69 -0.72 6.50 0.45
CA LEU A 69 -0.07 5.32 1.04
C LEU A 69 0.41 5.51 2.49
N HIS A 70 0.86 6.72 2.84
CA HIS A 70 1.32 7.07 4.19
C HIS A 70 0.24 6.90 5.27
N GLU A 71 -1.03 7.00 4.88
CA GLU A 71 -2.19 6.90 5.76
C GLU A 71 -2.63 5.44 5.99
N TYR A 72 -2.30 4.54 5.06
CA TYR A 72 -2.79 3.16 5.01
C TYR A 72 -1.66 2.12 5.11
N GLY A 73 -0.57 2.46 5.81
CA GLY A 73 0.55 1.53 6.04
C GLY A 73 1.26 1.08 4.75
N GLY A 74 1.29 1.92 3.71
CA GLY A 74 1.91 1.54 2.44
C GLY A 74 1.10 0.50 1.67
N ILE A 75 -0.22 0.45 1.84
CA ILE A 75 -1.15 -0.34 1.03
C ILE A 75 -2.14 0.62 0.37
N CYS A 76 -2.29 0.58 -0.95
CA CYS A 76 -3.22 1.48 -1.63
C CYS A 76 -4.67 0.95 -1.50
N PRO A 77 -5.58 1.59 -0.74
CA PRO A 77 -6.98 1.16 -0.68
C PRO A 77 -7.73 1.42 -1.98
N ILE A 78 -7.26 2.35 -2.81
CA ILE A 78 -7.90 2.71 -4.08
C ILE A 78 -7.74 1.58 -5.10
N THR A 79 -6.53 1.06 -5.23
CA THR A 79 -6.19 0.04 -6.23
C THR A 79 -6.38 -1.37 -5.70
N ARG A 80 -5.99 -1.64 -4.45
CA ARG A 80 -5.97 -3.02 -3.93
C ARG A 80 -7.31 -3.51 -3.42
N CYS A 81 -8.24 -2.60 -3.07
CA CYS A 81 -9.59 -2.97 -2.66
C CYS A 81 -10.48 -3.13 -3.89
N SER A 82 -11.18 -4.26 -3.99
CA SER A 82 -12.15 -4.52 -5.08
C SER A 82 -13.29 -3.49 -5.17
N LYS A 83 -13.50 -2.69 -4.11
CA LYS A 83 -14.50 -1.62 -4.03
C LYS A 83 -13.87 -0.22 -3.89
N SER A 84 -12.55 -0.10 -3.93
CA SER A 84 -11.81 1.17 -3.85
C SER A 84 -12.18 2.08 -2.65
N MET A 85 -12.59 1.47 -1.53
CA MET A 85 -13.12 2.14 -0.33
C MET A 85 -12.01 2.82 0.49
N LEU A 86 -12.20 4.10 0.82
CA LEU A 86 -11.26 4.90 1.64
C LEU A 86 -11.61 4.94 3.14
N ASN A 87 -12.89 4.79 3.49
CA ASN A 87 -13.38 5.01 4.85
C ASN A 87 -13.77 3.70 5.54
N GLY A 88 -12.87 2.72 5.55
CA GLY A 88 -13.03 1.46 6.27
C GLY A 88 -13.51 0.27 5.42
N PRO A 89 -13.55 -0.93 6.04
CA PRO A 89 -14.03 -2.14 5.38
C PRO A 89 -15.52 -2.06 5.04
N CYS A 90 -15.93 -2.79 4.01
CA CYS A 90 -17.30 -2.85 3.50
C CYS A 90 -18.30 -3.64 4.39
N GLY A 91 -17.84 -4.25 5.48
CA GLY A 91 -18.64 -5.13 6.34
C GLY A 91 -18.86 -6.56 5.81
N GLY A 92 -18.64 -6.80 4.51
CA GLY A 92 -18.76 -8.13 3.91
C GLY A 92 -17.50 -9.00 3.99
N SER A 93 -16.36 -8.44 4.41
CA SER A 93 -15.12 -9.21 4.56
C SER A 93 -15.22 -10.19 5.72
N ARG A 94 -14.79 -11.43 5.52
CA ARG A 94 -14.84 -12.49 6.52
C ARG A 94 -13.51 -13.26 6.56
N ASP A 95 -13.02 -13.57 7.76
CA ASP A 95 -11.80 -14.36 7.98
C ASP A 95 -10.59 -13.83 7.17
N GLY A 96 -10.48 -12.50 7.07
CA GLY A 96 -9.43 -11.81 6.30
C GLY A 96 -9.61 -11.82 4.77
N LYS A 97 -10.68 -12.41 4.25
CA LYS A 97 -10.98 -12.49 2.82
C LYS A 97 -11.97 -11.44 2.34
N CYS A 98 -11.88 -11.09 1.06
CA CYS A 98 -12.77 -10.15 0.39
C CYS A 98 -14.15 -10.76 0.14
N GLU A 99 -15.21 -9.97 0.23
CA GLU A 99 -16.59 -10.44 0.00
C GLU A 99 -16.84 -10.83 -1.47
N VAL A 100 -16.08 -10.22 -2.39
CA VAL A 100 -16.26 -10.40 -3.84
C VAL A 100 -15.71 -11.76 -4.29
N ASN A 101 -14.65 -12.24 -3.63
CA ASN A 101 -14.04 -13.53 -3.91
C ASN A 101 -13.22 -13.99 -2.68
N PRO A 102 -13.46 -15.20 -2.13
CA PRO A 102 -12.74 -15.73 -0.98
C PRO A 102 -11.24 -16.01 -1.23
N ASP A 103 -10.80 -16.07 -2.49
CA ASP A 103 -9.38 -16.20 -2.84
C ASP A 103 -8.62 -14.87 -2.73
N ILE A 104 -9.34 -13.74 -2.61
CA ILE A 104 -8.75 -12.41 -2.51
C ILE A 104 -8.60 -12.00 -1.04
N GLU A 105 -7.39 -11.65 -0.64
CA GLU A 105 -7.13 -11.03 0.67
C GLU A 105 -7.85 -9.68 0.80
N CYS A 106 -8.52 -9.44 1.93
CA CYS A 106 -9.16 -8.17 2.22
C CYS A 106 -8.10 -7.09 2.45
N THR A 107 -8.08 -6.07 1.58
CA THR A 107 -7.15 -4.94 1.70
C THR A 107 -7.22 -4.25 3.05
N TRP A 108 -8.43 -4.08 3.60
CA TRP A 108 -8.63 -3.43 4.89
C TRP A 108 -8.12 -4.26 6.06
N GLN A 109 -8.23 -5.59 5.98
CA GLN A 109 -7.59 -6.46 6.96
C GLN A 109 -6.06 -6.26 6.95
N LEU A 110 -5.45 -6.27 5.76
CA LEU A 110 -4.01 -6.05 5.60
C LEU A 110 -3.56 -4.67 6.14
N ILE A 111 -4.33 -3.62 5.87
CA ILE A 111 -4.08 -2.25 6.36
C ILE A 111 -4.11 -2.23 7.89
N ILE A 112 -5.18 -2.76 8.48
CA ILE A 112 -5.36 -2.79 9.94
C ILE A 112 -4.24 -3.58 10.61
N ASP A 113 -3.89 -4.75 10.08
CA ASP A 113 -2.84 -5.59 10.66
C ASP A 113 -1.47 -4.93 10.58
N ARG A 114 -1.16 -4.24 9.47
CA ARG A 114 0.10 -3.52 9.34
C ARG A 114 0.17 -2.28 10.22
N LEU A 115 -0.90 -1.48 10.28
CA LEU A 115 -0.94 -0.31 11.17
C LEU A 115 -0.91 -0.71 12.65
N LYS A 116 -1.49 -1.86 13.03
CA LYS A 116 -1.33 -2.46 14.37
C LYS A 116 0.13 -2.73 14.69
N LYS A 117 0.86 -3.40 13.78
CA LYS A 117 2.29 -3.69 13.95
C LYS A 117 3.13 -2.41 14.10
N GLN A 118 2.75 -1.36 13.36
CA GLN A 118 3.40 -0.05 13.42
C GLN A 118 2.95 0.82 14.60
N ASN A 119 1.99 0.36 15.42
CA ASN A 119 1.35 1.14 16.48
C ASN A 119 0.77 2.49 15.98
N ARG A 120 0.15 2.48 14.80
CA ARG A 120 -0.37 3.66 14.07
C ARG A 120 -1.86 3.53 13.68
N LEU A 121 -2.63 2.77 14.45
CA LEU A 121 -4.06 2.56 14.15
C LEU A 121 -4.90 3.85 14.22
N ASP A 122 -4.48 4.80 15.05
CA ASP A 122 -5.12 6.09 15.26
C ASP A 122 -5.27 6.91 13.96
N VAL A 123 -4.38 6.70 12.99
CA VAL A 123 -4.42 7.37 11.68
C VAL A 123 -5.74 7.10 10.94
N LEU A 124 -6.37 5.94 11.17
CA LEU A 124 -7.65 5.56 10.55
C LEU A 124 -8.86 6.31 11.11
N MET A 125 -8.71 7.05 12.21
CA MET A 125 -9.78 7.89 12.75
C MET A 125 -10.04 9.15 11.90
N ASN A 126 -9.14 9.46 10.97
CA ASN A 126 -9.28 10.60 10.06
C ASN A 126 -10.21 10.24 8.90
N ILE A 127 -11.42 10.80 8.91
CA ILE A 127 -12.41 10.63 7.83
C ILE A 127 -11.88 11.28 6.54
N LYS A 128 -11.90 10.54 5.44
CA LYS A 128 -11.58 11.08 4.11
C LYS A 128 -12.82 11.69 3.46
N PRO A 129 -12.66 12.84 2.77
CA PRO A 129 -13.74 13.39 1.97
C PRO A 129 -14.19 12.38 0.91
N ALA A 130 -15.43 12.54 0.44
CA ALA A 130 -15.87 11.82 -0.75
C ALA A 130 -14.90 12.13 -1.91
N LYS A 131 -14.59 11.12 -2.72
CA LYS A 131 -13.84 11.35 -3.96
C LYS A 131 -14.74 12.10 -4.93
N ASP A 132 -14.17 13.08 -5.61
CA ASP A 132 -14.78 13.73 -6.77
C ASP A 132 -14.91 12.75 -7.97
#